data_AF-A0A7V5Z0E2-F1
#
_entry.id   AF-A0A7V5Z0E2-F1
#
_cell.length_a   1.000
_cell.length_b   1.000
_cell.length_c   1.000
_cell.angle_alpha   90.00
_cell.angle_beta   90.00
_cell.angle_gamma   90.00
#
_symmetry.space_group_name_H-M   'P 1'
#
loop_
_entity.id
_entity.type
_entity.pdbx_description
1 polymer ?
#
loop_
_entity_poly.entity_id
_entity_poly.type
_entity_poly.pdbx_seq_one_letter_code
_entity_poly.pdbx_strand_id
1 'polypeptide(L)'
;MCWEAWSRVHRSPDHASYGGNVRAMAKTRTESLPPPIMTSEAGSFAQATILRRKPQIIHDVLEDNDYPPEIQAALGELLAELAGEPVRPLAEPAPDLEYWQAQWCPYSGRTWLELPWYFAEAFFYRRLLEAVRYFQPGIWFEHDPFAARKRRELDGPGGALNLAAELMAGLPPKRLVAARALLYA
;
A
#
# COMPACT_ATOMS: atom_id res chain seq x y z
N MET A 1 -9.45 23.15 4.04
CA MET A 1 -8.63 21.93 4.17
C MET A 1 -8.95 20.88 3.11
N CYS A 2 -10.00 20.06 3.29
CA CYS A 2 -10.32 18.95 2.37
C CYS A 2 -10.60 19.39 0.91
N TRP A 3 -11.36 20.49 0.74
CA TRP A 3 -11.66 21.11 -0.56
C TRP A 3 -10.41 21.66 -1.28
N GLU A 4 -9.46 22.25 -0.54
CA GLU A 4 -8.28 22.91 -1.12
C GLU A 4 -7.25 21.89 -1.62
N ALA A 5 -7.02 20.81 -0.87
CA ALA A 5 -6.12 19.73 -1.27
C ALA A 5 -6.64 19.01 -2.53
N TRP A 6 -7.94 18.70 -2.57
CA TRP A 6 -8.56 18.10 -3.75
C TRP A 6 -8.45 19.02 -4.99
N SER A 7 -8.72 20.32 -4.81
CA SER A 7 -8.70 21.34 -5.87
C SER A 7 -7.30 21.67 -6.41
N ARG A 8 -6.21 21.35 -5.69
CA ARG A 8 -4.84 21.54 -6.19
C ARG A 8 -4.34 20.32 -6.96
N VAL A 9 -4.71 19.11 -6.55
CA VAL A 9 -4.33 17.86 -7.22
C VAL A 9 -5.11 17.64 -8.54
N HIS A 10 -6.37 18.07 -8.61
CA HIS A 10 -7.25 17.80 -9.77
C HIS A 10 -7.44 19.00 -10.72
N ARG A 11 -6.65 20.07 -10.56
CA ARG A 11 -6.70 21.21 -11.48
C ARG A 11 -5.85 20.91 -12.72
N SER A 12 -6.50 20.47 -13.80
CA SER A 12 -5.86 20.37 -15.12
C SER A 12 -5.52 21.76 -15.66
N PRO A 13 -4.37 21.98 -16.33
CA PRO A 13 -4.13 23.18 -17.11
C PRO A 13 -4.95 23.13 -18.41
N ASP A 14 -5.84 24.10 -18.58
CA ASP A 14 -6.45 24.65 -19.79
C ASP A 14 -6.86 23.73 -20.97
N HIS A 15 -8.18 23.66 -21.17
CA HIS A 15 -8.83 23.31 -22.43
C HIS A 15 -8.77 24.50 -23.41
N ALA A 16 -8.03 24.34 -24.51
CA ALA A 16 -8.16 25.19 -25.69
C ALA A 16 -9.34 24.71 -26.56
N SER A 17 -10.28 25.63 -26.79
CA SER A 17 -11.46 25.51 -27.65
C SER A 17 -11.07 25.24 -29.11
N TYR A 18 -11.73 24.28 -29.78
CA TYR A 18 -12.01 24.37 -31.23
C TYR A 18 -13.30 23.63 -31.58
N GLY A 19 -14.24 24.36 -32.20
CA GLY A 19 -15.48 23.83 -32.76
C GLY A 19 -15.27 23.19 -34.13
N GLY A 20 -16.05 22.14 -34.42
CA GLY A 20 -16.09 21.48 -35.72
C GLY A 20 -17.12 20.34 -35.72
N ASN A 21 -18.20 20.54 -36.48
CA ASN A 21 -19.35 19.66 -36.56
C ASN A 21 -19.11 18.57 -37.61
N VAL A 22 -18.99 17.30 -37.22
CA VAL A 22 -19.13 16.14 -38.12
C VAL A 22 -19.98 15.07 -37.46
N ARG A 23 -21.16 14.88 -38.06
CA ARG A 23 -22.09 13.78 -37.78
C ARG A 23 -21.39 12.46 -38.18
N ALA A 24 -20.98 11.68 -37.19
CA ALA A 24 -20.72 10.26 -37.37
C ALA A 24 -21.41 9.52 -36.22
N MET A 25 -22.34 8.63 -36.57
CA MET A 25 -22.99 7.71 -35.64
C MET A 25 -21.95 6.71 -35.12
N ALA A 26 -21.19 7.10 -34.11
CA ALA A 26 -20.49 6.17 -33.24
C ALA A 26 -21.40 5.95 -32.03
N LYS A 27 -21.93 4.73 -31.91
CA LYS A 27 -22.65 4.26 -30.74
C LYS A 27 -21.62 4.18 -29.59
N THR A 28 -21.39 5.30 -28.90
CA THR A 28 -20.45 5.35 -27.78
C THR A 28 -21.03 4.48 -26.67
N ARG A 29 -20.60 3.23 -26.60
CA ARG A 29 -20.72 2.46 -25.37
C ARG A 29 -19.85 3.19 -24.35
N THR A 30 -20.48 4.02 -23.53
CA THR A 30 -19.89 4.42 -22.25
C THR A 30 -19.89 3.16 -21.39
N GLU A 31 -18.93 2.27 -21.62
CA GLU A 31 -18.68 1.13 -20.74
C GLU A 31 -18.22 1.72 -19.42
N SER A 32 -19.16 1.86 -18.48
CA SER A 32 -18.84 2.24 -17.11
C SER A 32 -17.93 1.16 -16.54
N LEU A 33 -16.76 1.56 -16.06
CA LEU A 33 -15.85 0.65 -15.35
C LEU A 33 -16.61 -0.05 -14.20
N PRO A 34 -16.28 -1.32 -13.90
CA PRO A 34 -16.85 -1.99 -12.74
C PRO A 34 -16.50 -1.20 -11.46
N PRO A 35 -17.37 -1.25 -10.44
CA PRO A 35 -17.08 -0.62 -9.16
C PRO A 35 -15.82 -1.24 -8.53
N PRO A 36 -15.08 -0.49 -7.69
CA PRO A 36 -13.94 -1.03 -6.99
C PRO A 36 -14.35 -2.16 -6.04
N ILE A 37 -13.44 -3.10 -5.81
CA ILE A 37 -13.59 -4.07 -4.73
C ILE A 37 -13.59 -3.31 -3.41
N MET A 38 -14.61 -3.52 -2.59
CA MET A 38 -14.77 -2.83 -1.31
C MET A 38 -14.33 -3.71 -0.15
N THR A 39 -13.88 -3.11 0.94
CA THR A 39 -13.57 -3.82 2.19
C THR A 39 -14.81 -4.14 3.02
N SER A 40 -15.99 -3.64 2.63
CA SER A 40 -17.27 -3.80 3.33
C SER A 40 -17.97 -5.13 3.05
N GLU A 41 -17.59 -5.84 1.99
CA GLU A 41 -18.27 -7.06 1.59
C GLU A 41 -17.99 -8.20 2.57
N ALA A 42 -19.03 -8.63 3.28
CA ALA A 42 -18.93 -9.65 4.32
C ALA A 42 -18.44 -11.00 3.77
N GLY A 43 -17.41 -11.57 4.38
CA GLY A 43 -16.80 -12.83 3.96
C GLY A 43 -15.87 -12.71 2.75
N SER A 44 -15.70 -11.51 2.19
CA SER A 44 -14.74 -11.29 1.10
C SER A 44 -13.29 -11.39 1.58
N PHE A 45 -12.39 -11.68 0.64
CA PHE A 45 -10.96 -11.64 0.91
C PHE A 45 -10.46 -10.24 1.28
N ALA A 46 -11.07 -9.19 0.71
CA ALA A 46 -10.75 -7.80 1.03
C ALA A 46 -11.07 -7.47 2.49
N GLN A 47 -12.27 -7.84 2.95
CA GLN A 47 -12.66 -7.69 4.36
C GLN A 47 -11.72 -8.48 5.28
N ALA A 48 -11.47 -9.77 4.96
CA ALA A 48 -10.59 -10.61 5.76
C ALA A 48 -9.15 -10.07 5.83
N THR A 49 -8.67 -9.44 4.75
CA THR A 49 -7.36 -8.80 4.71
C THR A 49 -7.28 -7.65 5.72
N ILE A 50 -8.29 -6.76 5.76
CA ILE A 50 -8.32 -5.66 6.73
C ILE A 50 -8.45 -6.17 8.16
N LEU A 51 -9.36 -7.11 8.42
CA LEU A 51 -9.66 -7.58 9.78
C LEU A 51 -8.57 -8.45 10.40
N ARG A 52 -7.77 -9.16 9.59
CA ARG A 52 -6.83 -10.17 10.08
C ARG A 52 -5.40 -9.89 9.66
N ARG A 53 -5.17 -9.65 8.36
CA ARG A 53 -3.81 -9.54 7.83
C ARG A 53 -3.16 -8.20 8.18
N LYS A 54 -3.90 -7.08 8.13
CA LYS A 54 -3.34 -5.76 8.48
C LYS A 54 -2.93 -5.66 9.96
N PRO A 55 -3.73 -6.12 10.94
CA PRO A 55 -3.28 -6.23 12.32
C PRO A 55 -2.07 -7.14 12.49
N GLN A 56 -2.06 -8.31 11.84
CA GLN A 56 -0.92 -9.22 11.90
C GLN A 56 0.37 -8.56 11.39
N ILE A 57 0.31 -7.78 10.31
CA ILE A 57 1.47 -7.05 9.79
C ILE A 57 2.01 -6.05 10.83
N ILE A 58 1.14 -5.36 11.57
CA ILE A 58 1.59 -4.45 12.62
C ILE A 58 2.26 -5.23 13.76
N HIS A 59 1.69 -6.36 14.16
CA HIS A 59 2.32 -7.24 15.17
C HIS A 59 3.69 -7.74 14.71
N ASP A 60 3.81 -8.24 13.47
CA ASP A 60 5.08 -8.67 12.89
C ASP A 60 6.11 -7.51 12.92
N VAL A 61 5.70 -6.29 12.58
CA VAL A 61 6.56 -5.09 12.61
C VAL A 61 7.01 -4.74 14.04
N LEU A 62 6.12 -4.87 15.02
CA LEU A 62 6.48 -4.65 16.43
C LEU A 62 7.44 -5.71 16.95
N GLU A 63 7.29 -6.97 16.52
CA GLU A 63 8.17 -8.07 16.91
C GLU A 63 9.54 -8.00 16.24
N ASP A 64 9.60 -7.50 15.00
CA ASP A 64 10.82 -7.46 14.19
C ASP A 64 11.74 -6.26 14.47
N ASN A 65 11.28 -5.29 15.25
CA ASN A 65 11.97 -4.02 15.42
C ASN A 65 11.96 -3.55 16.88
N ASP A 66 13.11 -3.10 17.38
CA ASP A 66 13.27 -2.53 18.72
C ASP A 66 12.81 -1.06 18.77
N TYR A 67 11.54 -0.81 18.43
CA TYR A 67 10.98 0.54 18.41
C TYR A 67 10.82 1.13 19.81
N PRO A 68 11.01 2.45 19.98
CA PRO A 68 10.80 3.11 21.26
C PRO A 68 9.29 3.21 21.57
N PRO A 69 8.92 3.41 22.85
CA PRO A 69 7.53 3.37 23.30
C PRO A 69 6.56 4.25 22.50
N GLU A 70 7.02 5.40 22.01
CA GLU A 70 6.18 6.32 21.25
C GLU A 70 5.84 5.82 19.83
N ILE A 71 6.71 5.04 19.19
CA ILE A 71 6.39 4.38 17.91
C ILE A 71 5.48 3.18 18.18
N GLN A 72 5.74 2.42 19.26
CA GLN A 72 4.85 1.31 19.65
C GLN A 72 3.43 1.81 19.95
N ALA A 73 3.29 2.95 20.62
CA ALA A 73 2.00 3.59 20.87
C ALA A 73 1.31 4.01 19.57
N ALA A 74 2.02 4.65 18.63
CA ALA A 74 1.46 5.04 17.33
C ALA A 74 0.98 3.83 16.50
N LEU A 75 1.72 2.72 16.52
CA LEU A 75 1.29 1.46 15.89
C LEU A 75 0.09 0.85 16.63
N GLY A 76 0.02 0.97 17.95
CA GLY A 76 -1.13 0.60 18.76
C GLY A 76 -2.40 1.41 18.43
N GLU A 77 -2.24 2.72 18.18
CA GLU A 77 -3.35 3.56 17.71
C GLU A 77 -3.82 3.12 16.31
N LEU A 78 -2.90 2.78 15.40
CA LEU A 78 -3.28 2.25 14.09
C LEU A 78 -4.03 0.91 14.19
N LEU A 79 -3.68 0.05 15.16
CA LEU A 79 -4.43 -1.17 15.47
C LEU A 79 -5.85 -0.86 15.94
N ALA A 80 -6.01 0.13 16.83
CA ALA A 80 -7.34 0.58 17.29
C ALA A 80 -8.15 1.15 16.13
N GLU A 81 -7.54 1.95 15.25
CA GLU A 81 -8.18 2.44 14.03
C GLU A 81 -8.70 1.29 13.17
N LEU A 82 -7.86 0.28 12.88
CA LEU A 82 -8.26 -0.90 12.09
C LEU A 82 -9.40 -1.71 12.71
N ALA A 83 -9.53 -1.69 14.04
CA ALA A 83 -10.58 -2.41 14.76
C ALA A 83 -11.98 -1.79 14.60
N GLY A 84 -12.07 -0.51 14.21
CA GLY A 84 -13.36 0.13 13.92
C GLY A 84 -13.42 1.64 14.08
N GLU A 85 -12.34 2.34 14.41
CA GLU A 85 -12.37 3.80 14.42
C GLU A 85 -12.33 4.37 12.98
N PRO A 86 -12.75 5.63 12.79
CA PRO A 86 -12.55 6.32 11.53
C PRO A 86 -11.08 6.42 11.15
N VAL A 87 -10.79 6.24 9.87
CA VAL A 87 -9.45 6.32 9.29
C VAL A 87 -8.94 7.75 9.47
N ARG A 88 -7.87 7.91 10.24
CA ARG A 88 -7.30 9.24 10.51
C ARG A 88 -6.51 9.76 9.29
N PRO A 89 -6.50 11.08 9.05
CA PRO A 89 -5.61 11.66 8.05
C PRO A 89 -4.15 11.54 8.49
N LEU A 90 -3.22 11.70 7.54
CA LEU A 90 -1.81 11.91 7.86
C LEU A 90 -1.63 13.27 8.55
N ALA A 91 -0.81 13.29 9.59
CA ALA A 91 -0.53 14.47 10.41
C ALA A 91 0.92 14.93 10.26
N GLU A 92 1.83 14.03 9.90
CA GLU A 92 3.25 14.35 9.82
C GLU A 92 3.58 15.21 8.59
N PRO A 93 4.54 16.15 8.68
CA PRO A 93 5.10 16.78 7.50
C PRO A 93 5.89 15.76 6.68
N ALA A 94 5.44 15.51 5.45
CA ALA A 94 6.13 14.64 4.49
C ALA A 94 5.92 15.17 3.06
N PRO A 95 6.85 14.87 2.11
CA PRO A 95 6.73 15.35 0.72
C PRO A 95 5.44 14.92 0.01
N ASP A 96 4.83 13.82 0.44
CA ASP A 96 3.64 13.21 -0.15
C ASP A 96 2.32 13.56 0.59
N LEU A 97 2.39 14.39 1.63
CA LEU A 97 1.26 14.70 2.51
C LEU A 97 0.06 15.24 1.73
N GLU A 98 0.27 16.22 0.86
CA GLU A 98 -0.81 16.87 0.10
C GLU A 98 -1.52 15.89 -0.85
N TYR A 99 -0.76 15.02 -1.50
CA TYR A 99 -1.31 13.99 -2.38
C TYR A 99 -2.21 13.04 -1.58
N TRP A 100 -1.70 12.49 -0.48
CA TRP A 100 -2.44 11.53 0.34
C TRP A 100 -3.65 12.16 1.04
N GLN A 101 -3.56 13.41 1.49
CA GLN A 101 -4.71 14.14 2.02
C GLN A 101 -5.83 14.27 0.98
N ALA A 102 -5.48 14.57 -0.29
CA ALA A 102 -6.46 14.63 -1.37
C ALA A 102 -7.11 13.26 -1.65
N GLN A 103 -6.35 12.17 -1.57
CA GLN A 103 -6.88 10.81 -1.74
C GLN A 103 -7.72 10.34 -0.55
N TRP A 104 -7.37 10.73 0.67
CA TRP A 104 -8.10 10.39 1.89
C TRP A 104 -9.41 11.16 2.03
N CYS A 105 -9.45 12.41 1.59
CA CYS A 105 -10.58 13.32 1.81
C CYS A 105 -11.97 12.76 1.44
N PRO A 106 -12.16 12.05 0.30
CA PRO A 106 -13.45 11.42 -0.03
C PRO A 106 -13.97 10.40 1.00
N TYR A 107 -13.08 9.89 1.86
CA TYR A 107 -13.36 8.88 2.87
C TYR A 107 -13.28 9.42 4.31
N SER A 108 -13.24 10.74 4.48
CA SER A 108 -13.26 11.35 5.83
C SER A 108 -14.46 10.84 6.64
N GLY A 109 -14.18 10.39 7.88
CA GLY A 109 -15.17 9.83 8.79
C GLY A 109 -15.54 8.36 8.52
N ARG A 110 -14.99 7.72 7.49
CA ARG A 110 -15.19 6.30 7.19
C ARG A 110 -14.22 5.42 7.96
N THR A 111 -14.65 4.20 8.27
CA THR A 111 -13.80 3.15 8.83
C THR A 111 -13.01 2.42 7.73
N TRP A 112 -12.01 1.62 8.12
CA TRP A 112 -11.23 0.80 7.18
C TRP A 112 -12.07 -0.25 6.42
N LEU A 113 -13.27 -0.58 6.92
CA LEU A 113 -14.22 -1.47 6.26
C LEU A 113 -15.16 -0.77 5.28
N GLU A 114 -15.01 0.53 5.06
CA GLU A 114 -15.85 1.31 4.14
C GLU A 114 -15.05 1.90 2.98
N LEU A 115 -13.90 1.31 2.67
CA LEU A 115 -12.94 1.83 1.69
C LEU A 115 -12.85 0.92 0.44
N PRO A 116 -12.52 1.48 -0.74
CA PRO A 116 -11.99 0.69 -1.83
C PRO A 116 -10.72 -0.03 -1.38
N TRP A 117 -10.65 -1.33 -1.66
CA TRP A 117 -9.62 -2.20 -1.09
C TRP A 117 -8.21 -1.73 -1.45
N TYR A 118 -7.95 -1.37 -2.71
CA TYR A 118 -6.65 -0.84 -3.12
C TYR A 118 -6.24 0.41 -2.32
N PHE A 119 -7.16 1.37 -2.14
CA PHE A 119 -6.89 2.56 -1.34
C PHE A 119 -6.63 2.20 0.12
N ALA A 120 -7.45 1.32 0.71
CA ALA A 120 -7.24 0.83 2.07
C ALA A 120 -5.85 0.20 2.24
N GLU A 121 -5.40 -0.62 1.30
CA GLU A 121 -4.08 -1.24 1.39
C GLU A 121 -2.95 -0.23 1.25
N ALA A 122 -3.00 0.63 0.25
CA ALA A 122 -1.95 1.61 0.00
C ALA A 122 -1.86 2.64 1.13
N PHE A 123 -3.02 3.12 1.61
CA PHE A 123 -3.08 4.07 2.72
C PHE A 123 -2.67 3.45 4.05
N PHE A 124 -2.97 2.16 4.29
CA PHE A 124 -2.47 1.44 5.46
C PHE A 124 -0.95 1.48 5.55
N TYR A 125 -0.25 1.16 4.45
CA TYR A 125 1.22 1.21 4.47
C TYR A 125 1.72 2.64 4.69
N ARG A 126 1.05 3.64 4.13
CA ARG A 126 1.41 5.04 4.37
C ARG A 126 1.19 5.47 5.83
N ARG A 127 0.09 5.07 6.46
CA ARG A 127 -0.18 5.28 7.91
C ARG A 127 0.87 4.56 8.76
N LEU A 128 1.26 3.34 8.38
CA LEU A 128 2.32 2.59 9.06
C LEU A 128 3.67 3.32 8.95
N LEU A 129 4.03 3.83 7.77
CA LEU A 129 5.26 4.62 7.58
C LEU A 129 5.27 5.91 8.42
N GLU A 130 4.12 6.58 8.60
CA GLU A 130 3.98 7.70 9.55
C GLU A 130 4.22 7.22 11.00
N ALA A 131 3.56 6.13 11.40
CA ALA A 131 3.66 5.61 12.77
C ALA A 131 5.11 5.24 13.14
N VAL A 132 5.87 4.67 12.20
CA VAL A 132 7.30 4.34 12.41
C VAL A 132 8.25 5.50 12.10
N ARG A 133 7.72 6.70 11.82
CA ARG A 133 8.47 7.94 11.59
C ARG A 133 9.42 7.88 10.39
N TYR A 134 9.08 7.10 9.36
CA TYR A 134 9.94 6.86 8.21
C TYR A 134 10.39 8.15 7.51
N PHE A 135 9.52 9.17 7.41
CA PHE A 135 9.85 10.45 6.77
C PHE A 135 10.32 11.55 7.73
N GLN A 136 10.39 11.26 9.04
CA GLN A 136 10.76 12.26 10.04
C GLN A 136 12.25 12.25 10.33
N PRO A 137 12.88 13.43 10.53
CA PRO A 137 14.27 13.49 10.97
C PRO A 137 14.49 12.70 12.27
N GLY A 138 15.56 11.90 12.32
CA GLY A 138 15.93 11.12 13.49
C GLY A 138 16.53 9.76 13.12
N ILE A 139 16.71 8.90 14.13
CA ILE A 139 17.30 7.57 13.94
C ILE A 139 16.43 6.62 13.10
N TRP A 140 15.14 6.93 12.96
CA TRP A 140 14.16 6.13 12.22
C TRP A 140 13.88 6.69 10.81
N PHE A 141 14.59 7.75 10.40
CA PHE A 141 14.50 8.29 9.05
C PHE A 141 14.91 7.23 8.02
N GLU A 142 14.02 6.96 7.07
CA GLU A 142 14.16 5.93 6.03
C GLU A 142 14.42 4.50 6.56
N HIS A 143 14.15 4.26 7.84
CA HIS A 143 14.29 2.94 8.43
C HIS A 143 13.16 2.02 7.94
N ASP A 144 13.52 0.98 7.19
CA ASP A 144 12.57 0.02 6.63
C ASP A 144 12.01 -0.94 7.71
N PRO A 145 10.72 -0.85 8.07
CA PRO A 145 10.11 -1.71 9.08
C PRO A 145 10.03 -3.19 8.69
N PHE A 146 10.22 -3.52 7.40
CA PHE A 146 10.13 -4.88 6.87
C PHE A 146 11.49 -5.51 6.56
N ALA A 147 12.60 -4.80 6.85
CA ALA A 147 13.94 -5.25 6.50
C ALA A 147 14.29 -6.62 7.11
N ALA A 148 13.94 -6.85 8.39
CA ALA A 148 14.18 -8.11 9.08
C ALA A 148 13.44 -9.28 8.40
N ARG A 149 12.14 -9.12 8.16
CA ARG A 149 11.31 -10.08 7.44
C ARG A 149 11.84 -10.41 6.06
N LYS A 150 12.15 -9.38 5.24
CA LYS A 150 12.71 -9.59 3.89
C LYS A 150 13.99 -10.41 3.94
N ARG A 151 14.86 -10.16 4.92
CA ARG A 151 16.11 -10.91 5.11
C ARG A 151 15.84 -12.37 5.47
N ARG A 152 14.86 -12.65 6.34
CA ARG A 152 14.46 -14.04 6.67
C ARG A 152 13.88 -14.77 5.45
N GLU A 153 13.04 -14.11 4.67
CA GLU A 153 12.41 -14.69 3.48
C GLU A 153 13.41 -14.92 2.32
N LEU A 154 14.49 -14.13 2.26
CA LEU A 154 15.54 -14.29 1.24
C LEU A 154 16.65 -15.25 1.67
N ASP A 155 17.26 -14.99 2.82
CA ASP A 155 18.51 -15.61 3.28
C ASP A 155 18.33 -16.63 4.40
N GLY A 156 17.15 -16.65 5.04
CA GLY A 156 16.88 -17.54 6.17
C GLY A 156 16.78 -19.02 5.78
N PRO A 157 16.66 -19.93 6.76
CA PRO A 157 16.34 -21.32 6.50
C PRO A 157 15.05 -21.46 5.68
N GLY A 158 15.12 -22.13 4.53
CA GLY A 158 13.99 -22.22 3.59
C GLY A 158 13.70 -20.93 2.80
N GLY A 159 14.53 -19.89 2.95
CA GLY A 159 14.45 -18.65 2.19
C GLY A 159 14.71 -18.85 0.71
N ALA A 160 14.24 -17.91 -0.11
CA ALA A 160 14.24 -18.02 -1.57
C ALA A 160 15.63 -18.30 -2.15
N LEU A 161 16.69 -17.68 -1.61
CA LEU A 161 18.05 -17.89 -2.12
C LEU A 161 18.61 -19.24 -1.72
N ASN A 162 18.31 -19.71 -0.51
CA ASN A 162 18.71 -21.04 -0.05
C ASN A 162 18.01 -22.13 -0.89
N LEU A 163 16.68 -22.02 -1.03
CA LEU A 163 15.89 -22.94 -1.84
C LEU A 163 16.34 -22.94 -3.30
N ALA A 164 16.60 -21.76 -3.88
CA ALA A 164 17.13 -21.67 -5.23
C ALA A 164 18.50 -22.35 -5.36
N ALA A 165 19.41 -22.16 -4.40
CA ALA A 165 20.72 -22.81 -4.40
C ALA A 165 20.61 -24.34 -4.31
N GLU A 166 19.77 -24.86 -3.41
CA GLU A 166 19.51 -26.29 -3.26
C GLU A 166 18.92 -26.90 -4.56
N LEU A 167 17.89 -26.26 -5.11
CA LEU A 167 17.27 -26.71 -6.36
C LEU A 167 18.29 -26.70 -7.51
N MET A 168 19.09 -25.64 -7.63
CA MET A 168 20.11 -25.51 -8.67
C MET A 168 21.20 -26.59 -8.55
N ALA A 169 21.66 -26.91 -7.33
CA ALA A 169 22.64 -27.96 -7.10
C ALA A 169 22.14 -29.36 -7.52
N GLY A 170 20.83 -29.60 -7.46
CA GLY A 170 20.19 -30.85 -7.88
C GLY A 170 19.85 -30.95 -9.38
N LEU A 171 20.08 -29.90 -10.18
CA LEU A 171 19.70 -29.92 -11.60
C LEU A 171 20.70 -30.69 -12.48
N PRO A 172 20.22 -31.49 -13.46
CA PRO A 172 21.10 -32.08 -14.47
C PRO A 172 21.71 -30.98 -15.37
N PRO A 173 22.91 -31.18 -15.95
CA PRO A 173 23.68 -30.13 -16.62
C PRO A 173 22.91 -29.34 -17.69
N LYS A 174 22.08 -30.03 -18.50
CA LYS A 174 21.25 -29.37 -19.53
C LYS A 174 20.23 -28.39 -18.93
N ARG A 175 19.63 -28.73 -17.80
CA ARG A 175 18.67 -27.86 -17.11
C ARG A 175 19.35 -26.72 -16.37
N LEU A 176 20.55 -26.96 -15.84
CA LEU A 176 21.35 -25.93 -15.18
C LEU A 176 21.79 -24.82 -16.14
N VAL A 177 22.17 -25.17 -17.38
CA VAL A 177 22.47 -24.18 -18.44
C VAL A 177 21.24 -23.35 -18.79
N ALA A 178 20.07 -24.00 -18.96
CA ALA A 178 18.82 -23.30 -19.25
C ALA A 178 18.38 -22.37 -18.10
N ALA A 179 18.49 -22.82 -16.85
CA ALA A 179 18.18 -22.01 -15.68
C ALA A 179 19.10 -20.80 -15.55
N ARG A 180 20.41 -20.95 -15.81
CA ARG A 180 21.35 -19.81 -15.86
C ARG A 180 20.98 -18.80 -16.94
N ALA A 181 20.54 -19.24 -18.11
CA ALA A 181 20.13 -18.33 -19.18
C ALA A 181 18.91 -17.47 -18.79
N LEU A 182 18.01 -17.96 -17.93
CA LEU A 182 16.85 -17.23 -17.44
C LEU A 182 17.19 -16.22 -16.32
N LEU A 183 18.23 -16.48 -15.54
CA LEU A 183 18.64 -15.61 -14.42
C LEU A 183 19.44 -14.38 -14.86
N TYR A 184 20.00 -14.40 -16.07
CA TYR A 184 20.84 -13.32 -16.61
C TYR A 184 20.25 -12.69 -17.90
N ALA A 185 18.98 -12.97 -18.22
CA ALA A 185 18.23 -12.34 -19.30
C ALA A 185 17.42 -11.14 -18.78
#